data_AF-A0A8H7KRC2-F1
#
_entry.id   AF-A0A8H7KRC2-F1
#
_cell.length_a   1.000
_cell.length_b   1.000
_cell.length_c   1.000
_cell.angle_alpha   90.00
_cell.angle_beta   90.00
_cell.angle_gamma   90.00
#
_symmetry.space_group_name_H-M   'P 1'
#
loop_
_entity.id
_entity.type
_entity.pdbx_description
1 polymer ?
#
loop_
_entity_poly.entity_id
_entity_poly.type
_entity_poly.pdbx_seq_one_letter_code
_entity_poly.pdbx_strand_id
1 'polypeptide(L)'
;MSGTPSKKSFWGKFASVSFVLHGAGSLTSAVKARVSLGSESANTRSKLAAMRSLFPHDDLSSAPGIVDVYHDAFDFLRFGAPLSRTAKRITLDCLLKQIRSGQVYYLGCTLKQRAPEEIGDVIEAVLSLCIDELEALYDSLHLKGKKSVLATSRPEAANLLSVLLMTAQTAKESDLICQAVIKANFLDILLRICIIFPAFSHSALDGAEPWTALLDACRVTLHTLFQSCANPRHMLNHPVCNLWTDCVAVALPSIPLPRTEDEMLFARAKAWRMAPKDCVTRRIRMIFINHLWNSNNTNNESIEASADILEFTRSEHYEPDTVKTAYLAFLKQILTHGDSQPRLIKAIARETCRDIVRIFSGIIRLWLFLGTILNDTATEGEIQTPAHQRIFCDSPAKPVPVGFYQIERNTLFREFAGRESPCNNLLEFFIRASHGNSSITRGILDAGGLSLIIMAFTSPEFTAPRLTDEVQGKRLLLNLVDPGYPSTAPIPLQTINYDAATLTVLMHNSQFRSYWPGHTFRHRKALCSLLLRRLTSRPLDTRYAWTRALFLKILS
;
A
#
# COMPACT_ATOMS: atom_id res chain seq x y z
N MET A 1 43.69 -40.55 8.75
CA MET A 1 45.10 -40.29 8.36
C MET A 1 45.33 -40.93 7.00
N SER A 2 46.15 -40.30 6.15
CA SER A 2 46.32 -40.51 4.69
C SER A 2 45.15 -39.97 3.84
N GLY A 3 45.32 -39.18 2.79
CA GLY A 3 46.48 -38.54 2.18
C GLY A 3 45.99 -37.68 1.01
N THR A 4 46.46 -36.45 0.87
CA THR A 4 46.55 -35.72 -0.41
C THR A 4 47.85 -36.17 -1.11
N PRO A 5 48.15 -35.87 -2.41
CA PRO A 5 47.59 -34.83 -3.30
C PRO A 5 47.48 -35.20 -4.83
N SER A 6 47.05 -34.21 -5.64
CA SER A 6 47.72 -33.78 -6.90
C SER A 6 46.88 -33.71 -8.20
N LYS A 7 46.70 -32.44 -8.60
CA LYS A 7 46.54 -31.81 -9.94
C LYS A 7 47.04 -32.58 -11.18
N LYS A 8 46.30 -32.47 -12.30
CA LYS A 8 46.65 -31.76 -13.57
C LYS A 8 45.62 -32.11 -14.68
N SER A 9 44.90 -31.14 -15.25
CA SER A 9 44.99 -30.60 -16.64
C SER A 9 44.57 -31.58 -17.76
N PHE A 10 43.84 -31.28 -18.84
CA PHE A 10 43.98 -30.19 -19.82
C PHE A 10 42.88 -30.40 -20.92
N TRP A 11 42.21 -29.31 -21.35
CA TRP A 11 41.62 -28.99 -22.68
C TRP A 11 40.89 -30.03 -23.60
N GLY A 12 39.72 -29.62 -24.11
CA GLY A 12 39.59 -29.34 -25.55
C GLY A 12 38.32 -29.76 -26.32
N LYS A 13 37.86 -28.81 -27.17
CA LYS A 13 37.01 -28.91 -28.40
C LYS A 13 35.49 -28.76 -28.19
N PHE A 14 34.89 -27.58 -28.44
CA PHE A 14 34.62 -26.87 -29.71
C PHE A 14 33.93 -27.72 -30.78
N ALA A 15 32.65 -27.45 -31.00
CA ALA A 15 31.93 -27.75 -32.23
C ALA A 15 31.72 -26.43 -32.99
N SER A 16 32.26 -26.39 -34.21
CA SER A 16 32.12 -25.34 -35.21
C SER A 16 30.78 -25.45 -35.93
N VAL A 17 30.18 -24.31 -36.28
CA VAL A 17 29.53 -24.17 -37.59
C VAL A 17 29.96 -22.82 -38.17
N SER A 18 30.59 -22.92 -39.34
CA SER A 18 31.13 -21.83 -40.14
C SER A 18 30.06 -21.23 -41.04
N PHE A 19 30.10 -19.91 -41.26
CA PHE A 19 29.75 -19.31 -42.55
C PHE A 19 30.77 -18.22 -42.88
N VAL A 20 31.27 -18.25 -44.11
CA VAL A 20 32.46 -17.55 -44.60
C VAL A 20 32.05 -16.64 -45.78
N LEU A 21 32.48 -15.37 -45.68
CA LEU A 21 32.81 -14.35 -46.72
C LEU A 21 31.67 -13.81 -47.63
N HIS A 22 31.60 -12.53 -48.00
CA HIS A 22 32.63 -11.53 -48.41
C HIS A 22 32.16 -10.08 -48.16
N GLY A 23 33.11 -9.14 -48.06
CA GLY A 23 32.88 -7.73 -48.43
C GLY A 23 33.60 -6.71 -47.55
N ALA A 24 34.60 -6.04 -48.10
CA ALA A 24 35.49 -5.08 -47.46
C ALA A 24 34.76 -3.90 -46.79
N GLY A 25 35.27 -3.44 -45.64
CA GLY A 25 34.92 -2.11 -45.11
C GLY A 25 35.08 -1.93 -43.60
N SER A 26 36.13 -1.20 -43.23
CA SER A 26 36.21 -0.34 -42.03
C SER A 26 36.55 -0.98 -40.67
N LEU A 27 37.79 -0.74 -40.28
CA LEU A 27 38.45 -0.90 -38.97
C LEU A 27 37.84 -0.11 -37.80
N THR A 28 36.55 0.28 -37.85
CA THR A 28 35.92 1.16 -36.84
C THR A 28 34.94 0.47 -35.88
N SER A 29 34.76 -0.84 -35.96
CA SER A 29 33.79 -1.58 -35.11
C SER A 29 34.39 -2.21 -33.84
N ALA A 30 35.71 -2.43 -33.79
CA ALA A 30 36.36 -3.09 -32.65
C ALA A 30 36.54 -2.20 -31.39
N VAL A 31 36.35 -0.87 -31.51
CA VAL A 31 36.42 0.07 -30.38
C VAL A 31 35.04 0.34 -29.77
N LYS A 32 33.94 0.00 -30.46
CA LYS A 32 32.57 0.24 -29.98
C LYS A 32 31.90 -0.96 -29.28
N ALA A 33 32.56 -2.13 -29.25
CA ALA A 33 32.00 -3.35 -28.65
C ALA A 33 32.64 -3.76 -27.29
N ARG A 34 33.39 -2.86 -26.63
CA ARG A 34 33.83 -3.04 -25.23
C ARG A 34 32.94 -2.31 -24.21
N VAL A 35 31.79 -1.81 -24.65
CA VAL A 35 30.73 -1.27 -23.79
C VAL A 35 29.60 -2.30 -23.73
N SER A 36 29.87 -3.45 -23.11
CA SER A 36 28.84 -4.28 -22.49
C SER A 36 29.52 -5.39 -21.69
N LEU A 37 29.20 -5.46 -20.39
CA LEU A 37 29.59 -6.46 -19.40
C LEU A 37 30.98 -6.29 -18.74
N GLY A 38 31.00 -5.53 -17.63
CA GLY A 38 31.38 -6.15 -16.37
C GLY A 38 32.83 -6.07 -15.86
N SER A 39 33.66 -5.12 -16.28
CA SER A 39 34.90 -4.82 -15.54
C SER A 39 35.01 -3.35 -15.17
N GLU A 40 34.79 -3.04 -13.90
CA GLU A 40 35.17 -1.74 -13.34
C GLU A 40 36.67 -1.49 -13.57
N SER A 41 37.03 -0.27 -13.99
CA SER A 41 38.42 0.09 -14.24
C SER A 41 39.27 -0.17 -12.98
N ALA A 42 40.55 -0.52 -13.16
CA ALA A 42 41.46 -0.73 -12.03
C ALA A 42 41.53 0.49 -11.10
N ASN A 43 41.44 1.69 -11.68
CA ASN A 43 41.37 2.96 -10.95
C ASN A 43 40.10 3.05 -10.08
N THR A 44 38.92 2.76 -10.65
CA THR A 44 37.65 2.73 -9.90
C THR A 44 37.71 1.76 -8.72
N ARG A 45 38.26 0.56 -8.92
CA ARG A 45 38.42 -0.43 -7.85
C ARG A 45 39.35 0.05 -6.74
N SER A 46 40.45 0.72 -7.10
CA SER A 46 41.40 1.31 -6.13
C SER A 46 40.74 2.41 -5.30
N LYS A 47 39.99 3.32 -5.94
CA LYS A 47 39.25 4.40 -5.26
C LYS A 47 38.18 3.85 -4.30
N LEU A 48 37.40 2.87 -4.74
CA LEU A 48 36.42 2.19 -3.87
C LEU A 48 37.08 1.45 -2.70
N ALA A 49 38.26 0.87 -2.90
CA ALA A 49 39.00 0.23 -1.82
C ALA A 49 39.48 1.26 -0.79
N ALA A 50 40.00 2.41 -1.24
CA ALA A 50 40.41 3.52 -0.37
C ALA A 50 39.23 4.07 0.46
N MET A 51 38.06 4.27 -0.16
CA MET A 51 36.83 4.67 0.55
C MET A 51 36.47 3.67 1.65
N ARG A 52 36.48 2.37 1.34
CA ARG A 52 36.15 1.32 2.31
C ARG A 52 37.14 1.22 3.47
N SER A 53 38.42 1.54 3.24
CA SER A 53 39.44 1.50 4.28
C SER A 53 39.40 2.72 5.20
N LEU A 54 38.96 3.87 4.69
CA LEU A 54 39.00 5.13 5.43
C LEU A 54 37.67 5.47 6.12
N PHE A 55 36.53 4.95 5.63
CA PHE A 55 35.24 5.23 6.25
C PHE A 55 34.78 4.12 7.23
N PRO A 56 34.34 4.45 8.45
CA PRO A 56 34.32 5.80 9.04
C PRO A 56 35.69 6.22 9.60
N HIS A 57 36.00 7.51 9.54
CA HIS A 57 37.14 8.13 10.24
C HIS A 57 36.65 9.10 11.32
N ASP A 58 37.54 9.54 12.20
CA ASP A 58 37.31 10.62 13.17
C ASP A 58 37.66 11.99 12.57
N ASP A 59 37.10 13.07 13.14
CA ASP A 59 37.43 14.43 12.70
C ASP A 59 38.75 14.94 13.31
N LEU A 60 39.24 14.25 14.36
CA LEU A 60 40.42 14.65 15.13
C LEU A 60 41.74 14.13 14.57
N SER A 61 41.74 12.95 13.94
CA SER A 61 42.94 12.45 13.26
C SER A 61 42.96 12.93 11.80
N SER A 62 44.08 13.53 11.39
CA SER A 62 44.29 13.94 10.00
C SER A 62 44.61 12.70 9.16
N ALA A 63 43.58 11.92 8.82
CA ALA A 63 43.70 10.81 7.88
C ALA A 63 44.26 11.32 6.54
N PRO A 64 45.48 10.89 6.11
CA PRO A 64 46.09 11.40 4.89
C PRO A 64 45.22 11.11 3.67
N GLY A 65 44.98 12.10 2.81
CA GLY A 65 44.19 11.95 1.59
C GLY A 65 42.68 11.86 1.80
N ILE A 66 42.16 12.17 3.00
CA ILE A 66 40.72 12.06 3.27
C ILE A 66 39.86 12.99 2.40
N VAL A 67 40.35 14.19 2.13
CA VAL A 67 39.68 15.18 1.26
C VAL A 67 39.55 14.64 -0.17
N ASP A 68 40.61 14.02 -0.71
CA ASP A 68 40.60 13.41 -2.04
C ASP A 68 39.57 12.28 -2.15
N VAL A 69 39.39 11.52 -1.06
CA VAL A 69 38.42 10.42 -0.98
C VAL A 69 36.98 10.92 -0.99
N TYR A 70 36.69 12.06 -0.35
CA TYR A 70 35.38 12.72 -0.48
C TYR A 70 35.16 13.30 -1.88
N HIS A 71 36.20 13.87 -2.50
CA HIS A 71 36.09 14.32 -3.89
C HIS A 71 35.75 13.18 -4.83
N ASP A 72 36.46 12.05 -4.72
CA ASP A 72 36.18 10.83 -5.46
C ASP A 72 34.76 10.30 -5.19
N ALA A 73 34.29 10.40 -3.95
CA ALA A 73 32.94 9.98 -3.57
C ALA A 73 31.89 10.81 -4.29
N PHE A 74 32.01 12.13 -4.28
CA PHE A 74 31.06 13.02 -4.96
C PHE A 74 31.12 12.90 -6.48
N ASP A 75 32.32 12.72 -7.04
CA ASP A 75 32.48 12.46 -8.47
C ASP A 75 31.78 11.15 -8.89
N PHE A 76 31.71 10.16 -7.99
CA PHE A 76 30.97 8.92 -8.23
C PHE A 76 29.45 9.09 -8.16
N LEU A 77 28.98 10.03 -7.34
CA LEU A 77 27.56 10.32 -7.17
C LEU A 77 27.01 11.29 -8.21
N ARG A 78 27.87 12.05 -8.89
CA ARG A 78 27.47 13.02 -9.91
C ARG A 78 26.49 12.44 -10.94
N PHE A 79 25.44 13.21 -11.22
CA PHE A 79 24.43 12.84 -12.21
C PHE A 79 25.08 12.65 -13.60
N GLY A 80 24.70 11.57 -14.29
CA GLY A 80 25.26 11.20 -15.60
C GLY A 80 26.64 10.53 -15.58
N ALA A 81 27.28 10.35 -14.43
CA ALA A 81 28.56 9.62 -14.35
C ALA A 81 28.40 8.16 -14.84
N PRO A 82 29.25 7.66 -15.77
CA PRO A 82 29.14 6.34 -16.38
C PRO A 82 29.69 5.23 -15.46
N LEU A 83 29.24 5.21 -14.21
CA LEU A 83 29.67 4.26 -13.19
C LEU A 83 28.65 3.13 -13.00
N SER A 84 29.14 1.98 -12.55
CA SER A 84 28.28 0.84 -12.20
C SER A 84 27.35 1.22 -11.04
N ARG A 85 26.14 0.64 -11.00
CA ARG A 85 25.24 0.80 -9.84
C ARG A 85 25.89 0.32 -8.54
N THR A 86 26.75 -0.70 -8.62
CA THR A 86 27.49 -1.27 -7.50
C THR A 86 28.47 -0.26 -6.91
N ALA A 87 29.25 0.43 -7.75
CA ALA A 87 30.19 1.46 -7.31
C ALA A 87 29.46 2.59 -6.57
N LYS A 88 28.38 3.11 -7.15
CA LYS A 88 27.54 4.15 -6.52
C LYS A 88 27.00 3.69 -5.17
N ARG A 89 26.51 2.45 -5.09
CA ARG A 89 26.00 1.88 -3.83
C ARG A 89 27.08 1.82 -2.76
N ILE A 90 28.27 1.32 -3.08
CA ILE A 90 29.40 1.25 -2.14
C ILE A 90 29.76 2.64 -1.61
N THR A 91 29.82 3.63 -2.49
CA THR A 91 30.11 5.01 -2.11
C THR A 91 29.06 5.56 -1.14
N LEU A 92 27.78 5.38 -1.45
CA LEU A 92 26.69 5.81 -0.57
C LEU A 92 26.74 5.10 0.80
N ASP A 93 26.99 3.79 0.81
CA ASP A 93 27.11 3.01 2.06
C ASP A 93 28.26 3.55 2.94
N CYS A 94 29.37 3.96 2.32
CA CYS A 94 30.49 4.53 3.06
C CYS A 94 30.21 5.94 3.59
N LEU A 95 29.60 6.81 2.78
CA LEU A 95 29.14 8.13 3.25
C LEU A 95 28.13 8.01 4.38
N LEU A 96 27.21 7.04 4.29
CA LEU A 96 26.23 6.80 5.33
C LEU A 96 26.88 6.37 6.64
N LYS A 97 27.88 5.48 6.60
CA LYS A 97 28.68 5.13 7.80
C LYS A 97 29.32 6.34 8.45
N GLN A 98 29.83 7.28 7.64
CA GLN A 98 30.40 8.51 8.15
C GLN A 98 29.34 9.43 8.76
N ILE A 99 28.21 9.64 8.10
CA ILE A 99 27.12 10.48 8.63
C ILE A 99 26.64 9.94 9.99
N ARG A 100 26.59 8.61 10.14
CA ARG A 100 26.22 7.95 11.40
C ARG A 100 27.24 8.14 12.53
N SER A 101 28.54 8.27 12.22
CA SER A 101 29.56 8.46 13.26
C SER A 101 29.46 9.84 13.91
N GLY A 102 28.73 10.77 13.28
CA GLY A 102 28.63 12.17 13.71
C GLY A 102 29.90 12.99 13.40
N GLN A 103 30.95 12.35 12.88
CA GLN A 103 32.22 12.98 12.51
C GLN A 103 32.09 13.54 11.09
N VAL A 104 31.30 14.59 10.92
CA VAL A 104 30.91 15.10 9.58
C VAL A 104 31.67 16.36 9.18
N TYR A 105 32.74 16.73 9.89
CA TYR A 105 33.49 17.96 9.60
C TYR A 105 34.04 17.96 8.16
N TYR A 106 34.80 16.93 7.79
CA TYR A 106 35.39 16.85 6.45
C TYR A 106 34.35 16.69 5.34
N LEU A 107 33.25 15.98 5.62
CA LEU A 107 32.11 15.89 4.72
C LEU A 107 31.51 17.29 4.47
N GLY A 108 31.25 18.05 5.53
CA GLY A 108 30.72 19.41 5.45
C GLY A 108 31.67 20.37 4.73
N CYS A 109 32.97 20.31 5.03
CA CYS A 109 33.99 21.09 4.31
C CYS A 109 34.02 20.78 2.82
N THR A 110 33.92 19.51 2.45
CA THR A 110 33.91 19.12 1.03
C THR A 110 32.62 19.54 0.33
N LEU A 111 31.46 19.39 0.99
CA LEU A 111 30.18 19.86 0.46
C LEU A 111 30.20 21.38 0.18
N LYS A 112 30.77 22.18 1.08
CA LYS A 112 30.90 23.64 0.92
C LYS A 112 31.71 24.08 -0.31
N GLN A 113 32.55 23.20 -0.84
CA GLN A 113 33.35 23.47 -2.04
C GLN A 113 32.60 23.11 -3.33
N ARG A 114 31.41 22.49 -3.23
CA ARG A 114 30.61 22.05 -4.37
C ARG A 114 29.54 23.07 -4.75
N ALA A 115 29.08 22.98 -5.99
CA ALA A 115 27.94 23.76 -6.45
C ALA A 115 26.66 23.33 -5.70
N PRO A 116 25.71 24.24 -5.42
CA PRO A 116 24.47 23.91 -4.72
C PRO A 116 23.72 22.73 -5.32
N GLU A 117 23.66 22.62 -6.65
CA GLU A 117 23.00 21.51 -7.35
C GLU A 117 23.66 20.16 -7.04
N GLU A 118 24.99 20.10 -7.00
CA GLU A 118 25.72 18.87 -6.66
C GLU A 118 25.50 18.47 -5.19
N ILE A 119 25.36 19.44 -4.29
CA ILE A 119 24.99 19.19 -2.88
C ILE A 119 23.58 18.59 -2.81
N GLY A 120 22.63 19.14 -3.59
CA GLY A 120 21.27 18.61 -3.73
C GLY A 120 21.26 17.16 -4.19
N ASP A 121 22.00 16.83 -5.26
CA ASP A 121 22.11 15.47 -5.80
C ASP A 121 22.66 14.47 -4.77
N VAL A 122 23.68 14.86 -3.99
CA VAL A 122 24.25 14.01 -2.94
C VAL A 122 23.23 13.76 -1.82
N ILE A 123 22.53 14.81 -1.38
CA ILE A 123 21.49 14.71 -0.35
C ILE A 123 20.34 13.80 -0.82
N GLU A 124 19.85 13.99 -2.05
CA GLU A 124 18.82 13.13 -2.65
C GLU A 124 19.27 11.68 -2.70
N ALA A 125 20.50 11.41 -3.14
CA ALA A 125 21.01 10.05 -3.27
C ALA A 125 21.12 9.33 -1.91
N VAL A 126 21.61 10.02 -0.87
CA VAL A 126 21.75 9.44 0.47
C VAL A 126 20.39 9.27 1.14
N LEU A 127 19.50 10.26 1.04
CA LEU A 127 18.14 10.16 1.57
C LEU A 127 17.33 9.05 0.88
N SER A 128 17.42 8.98 -0.45
CA SER A 128 16.79 7.93 -1.27
C SER A 128 17.26 6.55 -0.86
N LEU A 129 18.58 6.38 -0.66
CA LEU A 129 19.14 5.14 -0.13
C LEU A 129 18.48 4.74 1.21
N CYS A 130 18.39 5.66 2.16
CA CYS A 130 17.83 5.38 3.48
C CYS A 130 16.35 4.96 3.41
N ILE A 131 15.54 5.69 2.64
CA ILE A 131 14.11 5.38 2.52
C ILE A 131 13.87 4.10 1.70
N ASP A 132 14.68 3.83 0.67
CA ASP A 132 14.61 2.58 -0.11
C ASP A 132 14.92 1.36 0.77
N GLU A 133 15.94 1.44 1.63
CA GLU A 133 16.28 0.38 2.60
C GLU A 133 15.14 0.16 3.60
N LEU A 134 14.55 1.24 4.12
CA LEU A 134 13.46 1.16 5.08
C LEU A 134 12.19 0.56 4.47
N GLU A 135 11.84 0.98 3.25
CA GLU A 135 10.72 0.40 2.49
C GLU A 135 10.95 -1.07 2.16
N ALA A 136 12.16 -1.45 1.73
CA ALA A 136 12.51 -2.83 1.46
C ALA A 136 12.43 -3.70 2.73
N LEU A 137 12.87 -3.17 3.87
CA LEU A 137 12.73 -3.84 5.16
C LEU A 137 11.25 -4.08 5.49
N TYR A 138 10.42 -3.06 5.38
CA TYR A 138 8.97 -3.15 5.62
C TYR A 138 8.29 -4.17 4.69
N ASP A 139 8.54 -4.07 3.38
CA ASP A 139 7.97 -4.97 2.38
C ASP A 139 8.40 -6.43 2.65
N SER A 140 9.65 -6.65 3.09
CA SER A 140 10.16 -7.98 3.46
C SER A 140 9.50 -8.57 4.72
N LEU A 141 9.19 -7.74 5.73
CA LEU A 141 8.51 -8.17 6.95
C LEU A 141 7.09 -8.61 6.64
N HIS A 142 6.42 -7.88 5.77
CA HIS A 142 5.08 -8.21 5.31
C HIS A 142 5.04 -9.53 4.54
N LEU A 143 5.94 -9.74 3.56
CA LEU A 143 6.03 -11.00 2.82
C LEU A 143 6.28 -12.23 3.70
N LYS A 144 6.93 -12.05 4.87
CA LYS A 144 7.19 -13.12 5.84
C LYS A 144 6.01 -13.43 6.76
N GLY A 145 4.84 -12.80 6.57
CA GLY A 145 3.64 -13.02 7.39
C GLY A 145 3.79 -12.60 8.86
N LYS A 146 4.83 -11.83 9.20
CA LYS A 146 5.02 -11.29 10.55
C LYS A 146 4.18 -10.02 10.70
N LYS A 147 3.77 -9.67 11.93
CA LYS A 147 3.30 -8.31 12.24
C LYS A 147 4.40 -7.36 11.76
N SER A 148 4.16 -6.61 10.70
CA SER A 148 5.16 -5.80 9.99
C SER A 148 5.44 -4.50 10.74
N VAL A 149 5.86 -4.62 11.98
CA VAL A 149 6.21 -3.50 12.85
C VAL A 149 7.69 -3.18 12.64
N LEU A 150 7.99 -1.94 12.30
CA LEU A 150 9.35 -1.43 12.20
C LEU A 150 9.81 -1.00 13.61
N ALA A 151 10.85 -1.62 14.14
CA ALA A 151 11.47 -1.14 15.36
C ALA A 151 12.35 0.08 15.04
N THR A 152 12.24 1.14 15.82
CA THR A 152 13.02 2.38 15.65
C THR A 152 14.49 2.22 16.06
N SER A 153 14.82 1.16 16.80
CA SER A 153 16.19 0.71 17.08
C SER A 153 16.91 0.10 15.87
N ARG A 154 16.20 -0.10 14.76
CA ARG A 154 16.79 -0.66 13.54
C ARG A 154 17.80 0.30 12.91
N PRO A 155 18.92 -0.22 12.37
CA PRO A 155 19.92 0.60 11.71
C PRO A 155 19.36 1.51 10.61
N GLU A 156 18.35 1.06 9.87
CA GLU A 156 17.69 1.77 8.77
C GLU A 156 16.96 3.04 9.25
N ALA A 157 16.33 3.00 10.43
CA ALA A 157 15.65 4.15 11.01
C ALA A 157 16.66 5.19 11.55
N ALA A 158 17.71 4.72 12.21
CA ALA A 158 18.80 5.57 12.69
C ALA A 158 19.55 6.27 11.54
N ASN A 159 19.75 5.56 10.41
CA ASN A 159 20.32 6.14 9.19
C ASN A 159 19.52 7.34 8.72
N LEU A 160 18.20 7.16 8.59
CA LEU A 160 17.31 8.21 8.11
C LEU A 160 17.34 9.44 9.03
N LEU A 161 17.32 9.23 10.35
CA LEU A 161 17.44 10.31 11.34
C LEU A 161 18.72 11.14 11.15
N SER A 162 19.89 10.49 11.12
CA SER A 162 21.17 11.20 10.98
C SER A 162 21.25 11.98 9.66
N VAL A 163 20.74 11.41 8.56
CA VAL A 163 20.75 12.08 7.24
C VAL A 163 19.78 13.26 7.20
N LEU A 164 18.61 13.17 7.83
CA LEU A 164 17.67 14.31 7.94
C LEU A 164 18.30 15.47 8.73
N LEU A 165 18.95 15.19 9.85
CA LEU A 165 19.62 16.22 10.65
C LEU A 165 20.77 16.89 9.87
N MET A 166 21.58 16.11 9.15
CA MET A 166 22.62 16.63 8.28
C MET A 166 22.01 17.50 7.16
N THR A 167 20.94 17.03 6.52
CA THR A 167 20.22 17.79 5.48
C THR A 167 19.74 19.13 6.02
N ALA A 168 19.14 19.17 7.21
CA ALA A 168 18.69 20.40 7.84
C ALA A 168 19.85 21.35 8.16
N GLN A 169 20.99 20.83 8.63
CA GLN A 169 22.17 21.64 8.90
C GLN A 169 22.76 22.24 7.62
N THR A 170 22.93 21.43 6.58
CA THR A 170 23.46 21.87 5.28
C THR A 170 22.53 22.88 4.60
N ALA A 171 21.21 22.66 4.65
CA ALA A 171 20.25 23.61 4.07
C ALA A 171 20.25 24.99 4.76
N LYS A 172 20.62 25.08 6.04
CA LYS A 172 20.73 26.36 6.77
C LYS A 172 21.89 27.24 6.33
N GLU A 173 22.88 26.69 5.64
CA GLU A 173 24.10 27.42 5.30
C GLU A 173 23.89 28.46 4.18
N SER A 174 22.91 28.24 3.31
CA SER A 174 22.61 29.15 2.20
C SER A 174 21.22 28.90 1.60
N ASP A 175 20.52 29.97 1.20
CA ASP A 175 19.26 29.90 0.45
C ASP A 175 19.41 29.12 -0.87
N LEU A 176 20.55 29.21 -1.54
CA LEU A 176 20.81 28.47 -2.79
C LEU A 176 20.88 26.96 -2.53
N ILE A 177 21.52 26.54 -1.44
CA ILE A 177 21.59 25.14 -1.03
C ILE A 177 20.21 24.64 -0.63
N CYS A 178 19.46 25.42 0.15
CA CYS A 178 18.07 25.11 0.48
C CYS A 178 17.23 24.87 -0.80
N GLN A 179 17.31 25.77 -1.78
CA GLN A 179 16.59 25.61 -3.05
C GLN A 179 17.04 24.37 -3.82
N ALA A 180 18.34 24.04 -3.80
CA ALA A 180 18.84 22.82 -4.42
C ALA A 180 18.28 21.56 -3.75
N VAL A 181 18.22 21.51 -2.42
CA VAL A 181 17.59 20.40 -1.68
C VAL A 181 16.11 20.25 -2.03
N ILE A 182 15.37 21.35 -2.13
CA ILE A 182 13.96 21.33 -2.55
C ILE A 182 13.81 20.79 -3.97
N LYS A 183 14.69 21.22 -4.89
CA LYS A 183 14.70 20.75 -6.29
C LYS A 183 15.14 19.29 -6.43
N ALA A 184 15.92 18.77 -5.49
CA ALA A 184 16.40 17.39 -5.44
C ALA A 184 15.39 16.43 -4.76
N ASN A 185 14.10 16.62 -5.05
CA ASN A 185 12.99 15.74 -4.65
C ASN A 185 12.84 15.47 -3.13
N PHE A 186 13.34 16.36 -2.27
CA PHE A 186 13.20 16.18 -0.81
C PHE A 186 11.74 15.98 -0.36
N LEU A 187 10.80 16.72 -0.94
CA LEU A 187 9.39 16.63 -0.56
C LEU A 187 8.76 15.27 -0.97
N ASP A 188 9.20 14.67 -2.06
CA ASP A 188 8.79 13.31 -2.47
C ASP A 188 9.36 12.26 -1.52
N ILE A 189 10.61 12.42 -1.08
CA ILE A 189 11.20 11.56 -0.06
C ILE A 189 10.43 11.71 1.26
N LEU A 190 10.08 12.93 1.66
CA LEU A 190 9.28 13.17 2.85
C LEU A 190 7.88 12.57 2.74
N LEU A 191 7.27 12.57 1.55
CA LEU A 191 6.00 11.87 1.29
C LEU A 191 6.14 10.35 1.53
N ARG A 192 7.22 9.74 1.06
CA ARG A 192 7.50 8.32 1.30
C ARG A 192 7.68 8.02 2.79
N ILE A 193 8.40 8.89 3.51
CA ILE A 193 8.54 8.81 4.97
C ILE A 193 7.17 8.91 5.65
N CYS A 194 6.35 9.91 5.29
CA CYS A 194 4.98 10.09 5.80
C CYS A 194 4.15 8.82 5.69
N ILE A 195 4.25 8.14 4.54
CA ILE A 195 3.48 6.94 4.26
C ILE A 195 3.92 5.80 5.16
N ILE A 196 5.22 5.52 5.26
CA ILE A 196 5.74 4.39 6.04
C ILE A 196 5.75 4.64 7.55
N PHE A 197 5.68 5.90 7.97
CA PHE A 197 5.76 6.33 9.38
C PHE A 197 4.83 5.56 10.34
N PRO A 198 3.56 5.29 10.02
CA PRO A 198 2.66 4.50 10.86
C PRO A 198 3.08 3.04 11.08
N ALA A 199 4.01 2.49 10.28
CA ALA A 199 4.49 1.13 10.48
C ALA A 199 5.48 0.99 11.64
N PHE A 200 5.99 2.09 12.19
CA PHE A 200 6.89 2.07 13.34
C PHE A 200 6.18 1.61 14.62
N SER A 201 6.86 0.80 15.43
CA SER A 201 6.37 0.36 16.74
C SER A 201 6.06 1.56 17.63
N HIS A 202 4.85 1.58 18.20
CA HIS A 202 4.47 2.54 19.25
C HIS A 202 4.49 1.85 20.64
N SER A 203 5.04 0.64 20.73
CA SER A 203 5.02 -0.13 21.96
C SER A 203 5.98 0.48 22.98
N ALA A 204 5.51 0.70 24.21
CA ALA A 204 6.30 1.22 25.34
C ALA A 204 7.55 0.37 25.68
N LEU A 205 7.66 -0.84 25.11
CA LEU A 205 8.80 -1.75 25.28
C LEU A 205 10.00 -1.41 24.39
N ASP A 206 9.83 -0.56 23.36
CA ASP A 206 10.91 -0.13 22.44
C ASP A 206 11.56 1.22 22.83
N GLY A 207 11.16 1.80 23.97
CA GLY A 207 11.67 3.09 24.47
C GLY A 207 11.03 4.31 23.78
N ALA A 208 10.83 5.39 24.54
CA ALA A 208 10.11 6.58 24.09
C ALA A 208 10.86 7.49 23.08
N GLU A 209 12.10 7.17 22.73
CA GLU A 209 13.03 8.19 22.23
C GLU A 209 13.26 8.24 20.70
N PRO A 210 13.33 7.13 19.92
CA PRO A 210 13.75 7.27 18.53
C PRO A 210 12.62 7.54 17.53
N TRP A 211 11.34 7.25 17.86
CA TRP A 211 10.19 7.65 17.04
C TRP A 211 10.01 9.17 17.01
N THR A 212 10.07 9.79 18.20
CA THR A 212 9.95 11.24 18.39
C THR A 212 11.10 11.97 17.71
N ALA A 213 12.33 11.48 17.85
CA ALA A 213 13.49 12.07 17.21
C ALA A 213 13.38 12.09 15.67
N LEU A 214 12.86 11.00 15.06
CA LEU A 214 12.66 10.96 13.61
C LEU A 214 11.58 11.95 13.15
N LEU A 215 10.46 12.04 13.89
CA LEU A 215 9.41 13.02 13.62
C LEU A 215 9.93 14.45 13.74
N ASP A 216 10.69 14.75 14.79
CA ASP A 216 11.24 16.07 15.04
C ASP A 216 12.31 16.43 14.02
N ALA A 217 13.13 15.48 13.56
CA ALA A 217 14.06 15.70 12.45
C ALA A 217 13.32 16.04 11.15
N CYS A 218 12.20 15.37 10.85
CA CYS A 218 11.35 15.73 9.71
C CYS A 218 10.81 17.16 9.84
N ARG A 219 10.29 17.53 11.02
CA ARG A 219 9.76 18.87 11.31
C ARG A 219 10.83 19.95 11.18
N VAL A 220 12.01 19.74 11.78
CA VAL A 220 13.14 20.68 11.75
C VAL A 220 13.64 20.87 10.32
N THR A 221 13.76 19.79 9.55
CA THR A 221 14.18 19.86 8.14
C THR A 221 13.14 20.63 7.33
N LEU A 222 11.86 20.30 7.46
CA LEU A 222 10.78 20.98 6.76
C LEU A 222 10.73 22.48 7.10
N HIS A 223 10.80 22.81 8.39
CA HIS A 223 10.83 24.20 8.87
C HIS A 223 11.99 25.00 8.26
N THR A 224 13.19 24.41 8.25
CA THR A 224 14.38 25.00 7.65
C THR A 224 14.19 25.31 6.16
N LEU A 225 13.65 24.34 5.42
CA LEU A 225 13.42 24.49 3.99
C LEU A 225 12.39 25.58 3.69
N PHE A 226 11.33 25.66 4.49
CA PHE A 226 10.30 26.69 4.31
C PHE A 226 10.77 28.10 4.67
N GLN A 227 11.55 28.26 5.75
CA GLN A 227 12.09 29.58 6.15
C GLN A 227 12.97 30.19 5.06
N SER A 228 13.77 29.35 4.40
CA SER A 228 14.74 29.79 3.39
C SER A 228 14.17 29.77 1.97
N CYS A 229 12.90 29.41 1.80
CA CYS A 229 12.23 29.39 0.50
C CYS A 229 11.61 30.76 0.19
N ALA A 230 12.04 31.39 -0.90
CA ALA A 230 11.48 32.66 -1.37
C ALA A 230 9.99 32.57 -1.77
N ASN A 231 9.51 31.37 -2.15
CA ASN A 231 8.12 31.13 -2.50
C ASN A 231 7.56 29.86 -1.84
N PRO A 232 7.22 29.92 -0.54
CA PRO A 232 6.75 28.77 0.22
C PRO A 232 5.41 28.21 -0.33
N ARG A 233 4.65 29.01 -1.10
CA ARG A 233 3.39 28.57 -1.71
C ARG A 233 3.57 27.42 -2.70
N HIS A 234 4.69 27.36 -3.42
CA HIS A 234 4.95 26.26 -4.34
C HIS A 234 5.10 24.93 -3.59
N MET A 235 5.81 24.94 -2.45
CA MET A 235 5.99 23.77 -1.60
C MET A 235 4.66 23.30 -0.97
N LEU A 236 3.76 24.23 -0.61
CA LEU A 236 2.44 23.91 -0.05
C LEU A 236 1.52 23.12 -1.00
N ASN A 237 1.75 23.21 -2.31
CA ASN A 237 1.00 22.42 -3.30
C ASN A 237 1.46 20.96 -3.34
N HIS A 238 2.57 20.61 -2.69
CA HIS A 238 3.07 19.25 -2.66
C HIS A 238 2.14 18.33 -1.84
N PRO A 239 1.89 17.08 -2.27
CA PRO A 239 0.99 16.16 -1.56
C PRO A 239 1.30 16.00 -0.07
N VAL A 240 2.57 15.89 0.29
CA VAL A 240 3.00 15.70 1.69
C VAL A 240 2.47 16.79 2.63
N CYS A 241 2.31 18.02 2.15
CA CYS A 241 1.85 19.14 2.96
C CYS A 241 0.38 19.00 3.40
N ASN A 242 -0.41 18.24 2.64
CA ASN A 242 -1.83 18.00 2.92
C ASN A 242 -2.07 16.60 3.50
N LEU A 243 -1.12 15.67 3.32
CA LEU A 243 -1.20 14.32 3.87
C LEU A 243 -0.60 14.22 5.28
N TRP A 244 0.33 15.10 5.65
CA TRP A 244 0.98 15.12 6.97
C TRP A 244 0.77 16.45 7.71
N THR A 245 -0.49 16.85 7.87
CA THR A 245 -0.88 18.18 8.39
C THR A 245 -0.26 18.49 9.75
N ASP A 246 -0.14 17.52 10.65
CA ASP A 246 0.43 17.73 11.98
C ASP A 246 1.92 18.05 11.95
N CYS A 247 2.67 17.47 11.00
CA CYS A 247 4.08 17.77 10.79
C CYS A 247 4.24 19.19 10.22
N VAL A 248 3.38 19.54 9.26
CA VAL A 248 3.41 20.82 8.54
C VAL A 248 2.96 21.97 9.43
N ALA A 249 1.92 21.79 10.24
CA ALA A 249 1.41 22.80 11.17
C ALA A 249 2.48 23.24 12.17
N VAL A 250 3.25 22.29 12.70
CA VAL A 250 4.35 22.56 13.62
C VAL A 250 5.52 23.22 12.88
N ALA A 251 5.82 22.79 11.66
CA ALA A 251 6.88 23.39 10.84
C ALA A 251 6.52 24.81 10.34
N LEU A 252 5.24 25.15 10.21
CA LEU A 252 4.74 26.38 9.59
C LEU A 252 3.55 26.99 10.36
N PRO A 253 3.76 27.54 11.56
CA PRO A 253 2.67 28.08 12.38
C PRO A 253 1.99 29.32 11.77
N SER A 254 2.66 30.04 10.85
CA SER A 254 2.17 31.27 10.23
C SER A 254 1.29 31.06 9.00
N ILE A 255 1.16 29.84 8.50
CA ILE A 255 0.36 29.55 7.30
C ILE A 255 -1.05 29.09 7.72
N PRO A 256 -2.11 29.72 7.20
CA PRO A 256 -3.47 29.29 7.49
C PRO A 256 -3.70 27.91 6.86
N LEU A 257 -3.76 26.89 7.71
CA LEU A 257 -4.19 25.55 7.34
C LEU A 257 -5.72 25.52 7.14
N PRO A 258 -6.25 24.53 6.38
CA PRO A 258 -7.68 24.34 6.23
C PRO A 258 -8.36 24.32 7.61
N ARG A 259 -9.43 25.11 7.76
CA ARG A 259 -10.03 25.43 9.07
C ARG A 259 -11.15 24.48 9.46
N THR A 260 -11.78 23.83 8.47
CA THR A 260 -12.86 22.88 8.70
C THR A 260 -12.43 21.45 8.37
N GLU A 261 -13.05 20.46 9.03
CA GLU A 261 -12.79 19.04 8.77
C GLU A 261 -13.05 18.67 7.30
N ASP A 262 -14.06 19.28 6.67
CA ASP A 262 -14.40 19.03 5.27
C ASP A 262 -13.36 19.62 4.30
N GLU A 263 -12.82 20.81 4.57
CA GLU A 263 -11.71 21.38 3.80
C GLU A 263 -10.45 20.51 3.89
N MET A 264 -10.14 20.00 5.10
CA MET A 264 -9.01 19.09 5.31
C MET A 264 -9.18 17.81 4.50
N LEU A 265 -10.35 17.19 4.53
CA LEU A 265 -10.63 15.96 3.78
C LEU A 265 -10.57 16.18 2.27
N PHE A 266 -11.10 17.30 1.78
CA PHE A 266 -11.01 17.66 0.37
C PHE A 266 -9.56 17.87 -0.09
N ALA A 267 -8.77 18.61 0.70
CA ALA A 267 -7.35 18.83 0.43
C ALA A 267 -6.56 17.51 0.44
N ARG A 268 -6.87 16.62 1.39
CA ARG A 268 -6.29 15.28 1.49
C ARG A 268 -6.60 14.41 0.28
N ALA A 269 -7.86 14.39 -0.17
CA ALA A 269 -8.27 13.67 -1.37
C ALA A 269 -7.53 14.19 -2.62
N LYS A 270 -7.45 15.52 -2.78
CA LYS A 270 -6.69 16.15 -3.87
C LYS A 270 -5.20 15.76 -3.83
N ALA A 271 -4.61 15.73 -2.65
CA ALA A 271 -3.21 15.36 -2.47
C ALA A 271 -2.93 13.91 -2.89
N TRP A 272 -3.84 12.98 -2.57
CA TRP A 272 -3.71 11.59 -3.03
C TRP A 272 -3.78 11.43 -4.55
N ARG A 273 -4.60 12.23 -5.23
CA ARG A 273 -4.69 12.24 -6.70
C ARG A 273 -3.42 12.77 -7.37
N MET A 274 -2.62 13.55 -6.64
CA MET A 274 -1.34 14.08 -7.10
C MET A 274 -0.15 13.21 -6.67
N ALA A 275 -0.34 12.31 -5.70
CA ALA A 275 0.73 11.48 -5.16
C ALA A 275 1.19 10.42 -6.17
N PRO A 276 2.48 10.01 -6.13
CA PRO A 276 2.97 8.90 -6.94
C PRO A 276 2.19 7.60 -6.69
N LYS A 277 2.05 6.77 -7.73
CA LYS A 277 1.30 5.50 -7.65
C LYS A 277 1.85 4.53 -6.60
N ASP A 278 3.16 4.47 -6.44
CA ASP A 278 3.79 3.58 -5.45
C ASP A 278 3.45 4.00 -4.02
N CYS A 279 3.36 5.31 -3.77
CA CYS A 279 2.91 5.89 -2.52
C CYS A 279 1.47 5.48 -2.19
N VAL A 280 0.55 5.62 -3.15
CA VAL A 280 -0.85 5.18 -3.00
C VAL A 280 -0.94 3.68 -2.71
N THR A 281 -0.20 2.88 -3.49
CA THR A 281 -0.18 1.42 -3.35
C THR A 281 0.29 1.00 -1.95
N ARG A 282 1.38 1.61 -1.45
CA ARG A 282 1.91 1.32 -0.12
C ARG A 282 0.96 1.78 0.99
N ARG A 283 0.32 2.94 0.86
CA ARG A 283 -0.68 3.42 1.82
C ARG A 283 -1.85 2.42 1.97
N ILE A 284 -2.39 1.92 0.86
CA ILE A 284 -3.46 0.92 0.91
C ILE A 284 -3.01 -0.36 1.62
N ARG A 285 -1.79 -0.83 1.37
CA ARG A 285 -1.22 -2.00 2.07
C ARG A 285 -1.14 -1.75 3.57
N MET A 286 -0.70 -0.58 3.99
CA MET A 286 -0.62 -0.20 5.41
C MET A 286 -1.99 -0.18 6.10
N ILE A 287 -3.00 0.32 5.41
CA ILE A 287 -4.37 0.28 5.89
C ILE A 287 -4.87 -1.17 5.98
N PHE A 288 -4.62 -1.98 4.94
CA PHE A 288 -5.05 -3.38 4.89
C PHE A 288 -4.46 -4.23 6.02
N ILE A 289 -3.22 -3.98 6.43
CA ILE A 289 -2.55 -4.73 7.50
C ILE A 289 -2.73 -4.14 8.91
N ASN A 290 -3.60 -3.14 9.04
CA ASN A 290 -4.03 -2.51 10.29
C ASN A 290 -3.02 -1.61 11.02
N HIS A 291 -2.01 -1.10 10.32
CA HIS A 291 -1.06 -0.15 10.96
C HIS A 291 -1.69 1.19 11.31
N LEU A 292 -2.75 1.59 10.63
CA LEU A 292 -3.43 2.87 10.86
C LEU A 292 -4.70 2.77 11.71
N TRP A 293 -5.12 1.55 12.06
CA TRP A 293 -6.34 1.31 12.83
C TRP A 293 -6.07 1.09 14.32
N ASN A 294 -4.90 0.55 14.65
CA ASN A 294 -4.54 0.08 15.99
C ASN A 294 -3.52 0.99 16.71
N SER A 295 -3.27 2.20 16.21
CA SER A 295 -2.36 3.14 16.86
C SER A 295 -3.05 3.71 18.11
N ASN A 296 -2.64 3.22 19.27
CA ASN A 296 -3.23 3.51 20.59
C ASN A 296 -3.16 5.00 21.03
N ASN A 297 -2.61 5.92 20.24
CA ASN A 297 -2.23 7.25 20.74
C ASN A 297 -2.86 8.45 20.02
N THR A 298 -3.44 8.33 18.83
CA THR A 298 -4.12 9.47 18.20
C THR A 298 -5.45 9.09 17.54
N ASN A 299 -6.51 9.84 17.86
CA ASN A 299 -7.83 9.66 17.22
C ASN A 299 -7.81 9.95 15.71
N ASN A 300 -6.74 10.56 15.18
CA ASN A 300 -6.65 11.09 13.82
C ASN A 300 -6.33 10.02 12.76
N GLU A 301 -5.46 9.05 13.05
CA GLU A 301 -4.96 8.11 12.03
C GLU A 301 -6.05 7.22 11.43
N SER A 302 -6.99 6.75 12.24
CA SER A 302 -8.14 5.98 11.76
C SER A 302 -9.18 6.84 11.01
N ILE A 303 -9.25 8.15 11.28
CA ILE A 303 -10.08 9.10 10.50
C ILE A 303 -9.44 9.24 9.12
N GLU A 304 -8.12 9.44 9.08
CA GLU A 304 -7.35 9.45 7.84
C GLU A 304 -7.49 8.16 7.05
N ALA A 305 -7.31 6.99 7.68
CA ALA A 305 -7.45 5.70 7.00
C ALA A 305 -8.86 5.49 6.42
N SER A 306 -9.89 5.96 7.12
CA SER A 306 -11.27 5.91 6.63
C SER A 306 -11.44 6.80 5.39
N ALA A 307 -10.91 8.02 5.41
CA ALA A 307 -10.96 8.93 4.26
C ALA A 307 -10.14 8.41 3.07
N ASP A 308 -8.94 7.89 3.34
CA ASP A 308 -8.00 7.37 2.36
C ASP A 308 -8.60 6.18 1.60
N ILE A 309 -9.16 5.17 2.29
CA ILE A 309 -9.81 4.04 1.60
C ILE A 309 -10.95 4.53 0.71
N LEU A 310 -11.81 5.43 1.22
CA LEU A 310 -12.95 5.93 0.46
C LEU A 310 -12.50 6.61 -0.84
N GLU A 311 -11.49 7.47 -0.76
CA GLU A 311 -10.88 8.09 -1.93
C GLU A 311 -10.34 7.03 -2.89
N PHE A 312 -9.58 6.05 -2.40
CA PHE A 312 -9.01 4.97 -3.23
C PHE A 312 -10.06 4.03 -3.86
N THR A 313 -11.33 4.11 -3.48
CA THR A 313 -12.41 3.39 -4.18
C THR A 313 -12.88 4.06 -5.48
N ARG A 314 -12.43 5.29 -5.78
CA ARG A 314 -12.84 6.06 -6.96
C ARG A 314 -12.14 5.59 -8.24
N SER A 315 -12.86 4.86 -9.09
CA SER A 315 -12.36 4.34 -10.38
C SER A 315 -11.91 5.42 -11.36
N GLU A 316 -12.46 6.63 -11.23
CA GLU A 316 -12.13 7.79 -12.06
C GLU A 316 -10.73 8.37 -11.77
N HIS A 317 -10.10 7.98 -10.67
CA HIS A 317 -8.80 8.53 -10.24
C HIS A 317 -7.71 7.47 -10.06
N TYR A 318 -8.08 6.20 -9.86
CA TYR A 318 -7.14 5.15 -9.54
C TYR A 318 -7.28 3.93 -10.44
N GLU A 319 -6.16 3.23 -10.62
CA GLU A 319 -6.12 2.00 -11.42
C GLU A 319 -6.96 0.87 -10.81
N PRO A 320 -7.43 -0.08 -11.63
CA PRO A 320 -8.30 -1.17 -11.18
C PRO A 320 -7.76 -1.96 -9.99
N ASP A 321 -6.45 -2.23 -9.94
CA ASP A 321 -5.84 -2.98 -8.85
C ASP A 321 -5.82 -2.20 -7.54
N THR A 322 -5.56 -0.89 -7.59
CA THR A 322 -5.64 0.02 -6.44
C THR A 322 -7.04 -0.02 -5.86
N VAL A 323 -8.06 0.12 -6.71
CA VAL A 323 -9.45 0.16 -6.29
C VAL A 323 -9.93 -1.19 -5.74
N LYS A 324 -9.60 -2.30 -6.41
CA LYS A 324 -9.86 -3.65 -5.91
C LYS A 324 -9.27 -3.86 -4.51
N THR A 325 -8.03 -3.44 -4.31
CA THR A 325 -7.34 -3.55 -3.03
C THR A 325 -7.98 -2.65 -1.97
N ALA A 326 -8.43 -1.45 -2.32
CA ALA A 326 -9.15 -0.55 -1.41
C ALA A 326 -10.48 -1.17 -0.93
N TYR A 327 -11.29 -1.73 -1.84
CA TYR A 327 -12.52 -2.44 -1.46
C TYR A 327 -12.25 -3.67 -0.59
N LEU A 328 -11.14 -4.38 -0.85
CA LEU A 328 -10.74 -5.52 -0.02
C LEU A 328 -10.32 -5.08 1.40
N ALA A 329 -9.57 -3.98 1.53
CA ALA A 329 -9.21 -3.39 2.82
C ALA A 329 -10.45 -2.90 3.58
N PHE A 330 -11.38 -2.26 2.87
CA PHE A 330 -12.66 -1.84 3.40
C PHE A 330 -13.43 -3.03 3.97
N LEU A 331 -13.60 -4.08 3.15
CA LEU A 331 -14.32 -5.28 3.57
C LEU A 331 -13.63 -5.96 4.75
N LYS A 332 -12.30 -6.16 4.69
CA LYS A 332 -11.53 -6.70 5.82
C LYS A 332 -11.82 -5.94 7.10
N GLN A 333 -11.81 -4.60 7.07
CA GLN A 333 -12.08 -3.79 8.25
C GLN A 333 -13.48 -4.04 8.81
N ILE A 334 -14.49 -4.12 7.95
CA ILE A 334 -15.86 -4.44 8.36
C ILE A 334 -15.93 -5.83 9.01
N LEU A 335 -15.23 -6.81 8.44
CA LEU A 335 -15.27 -8.21 8.89
C LEU A 335 -14.45 -8.45 10.17
N THR A 336 -13.36 -7.70 10.41
CA THR A 336 -12.44 -7.96 11.53
C THR A 336 -12.60 -7.03 12.74
N HIS A 337 -13.02 -5.77 12.56
CA HIS A 337 -12.83 -4.72 13.57
C HIS A 337 -14.10 -3.90 13.83
N GLY A 338 -14.58 -3.90 15.08
CA GLY A 338 -15.76 -3.15 15.52
C GLY A 338 -15.50 -1.67 15.86
N ASP A 339 -14.32 -1.37 16.41
CA ASP A 339 -14.04 -0.06 17.05
C ASP A 339 -13.81 1.08 16.05
N SER A 340 -13.33 0.77 14.84
CA SER A 340 -13.15 1.75 13.77
C SER A 340 -14.40 1.96 12.91
N GLN A 341 -15.41 1.10 13.01
CA GLN A 341 -16.64 1.17 12.20
C GLN A 341 -17.36 2.52 12.33
N PRO A 342 -17.45 3.15 13.52
CA PRO A 342 -18.10 4.46 13.63
C PRO A 342 -17.43 5.55 12.79
N ARG A 343 -16.10 5.55 12.72
CA ARG A 343 -15.33 6.54 11.92
C ARG A 343 -15.55 6.34 10.43
N LEU A 344 -15.56 5.08 9.99
CA LEU A 344 -15.85 4.71 8.61
C LEU A 344 -17.28 5.10 8.20
N ILE A 345 -18.27 4.83 9.07
CA ILE A 345 -19.66 5.27 8.86
C ILE A 345 -19.75 6.79 8.79
N LYS A 346 -19.07 7.51 9.70
CA LYS A 346 -19.03 8.99 9.69
C LYS A 346 -18.44 9.52 8.37
N ALA A 347 -17.38 8.89 7.86
CA ALA A 347 -16.77 9.27 6.59
C ALA A 347 -17.72 9.02 5.39
N ILE A 348 -18.37 7.85 5.31
CA ILE A 348 -19.37 7.55 4.27
C ILE A 348 -20.56 8.52 4.34
N ALA A 349 -20.96 8.95 5.54
CA ALA A 349 -22.11 9.84 5.74
C ALA A 349 -21.95 11.22 5.08
N ARG A 350 -20.71 11.61 4.75
CA ARG A 350 -20.37 12.86 4.07
C ARG A 350 -20.40 12.76 2.55
N GLU A 351 -20.45 11.54 2.03
CA GLU A 351 -20.42 11.29 0.60
C GLU A 351 -21.77 11.60 -0.07
N THR A 352 -21.72 11.82 -1.38
CA THR A 352 -22.94 11.99 -2.17
C THR A 352 -23.75 10.69 -2.17
N CYS A 353 -25.07 10.77 -2.39
CA CYS A 353 -25.90 9.55 -2.48
C CYS A 353 -25.40 8.57 -3.56
N ARG A 354 -24.90 9.10 -4.69
CA ARG A 354 -24.28 8.30 -5.76
C ARG A 354 -23.03 7.57 -5.28
N ASP A 355 -22.16 8.25 -4.54
CA ASP A 355 -20.95 7.67 -3.97
C ASP A 355 -21.28 6.62 -2.91
N ILE A 356 -22.26 6.88 -2.04
CA ILE A 356 -22.76 5.90 -1.07
C ILE A 356 -23.22 4.62 -1.80
N VAL A 357 -24.03 4.75 -2.85
CA VAL A 357 -24.49 3.60 -3.65
C VAL A 357 -23.30 2.84 -4.26
N ARG A 358 -22.32 3.55 -4.84
CA ARG A 358 -21.10 2.96 -5.42
C ARG A 358 -20.28 2.20 -4.37
N ILE A 359 -20.07 2.79 -3.20
CA ILE A 359 -19.31 2.20 -2.09
C ILE A 359 -19.98 0.90 -1.62
N PHE A 360 -21.27 0.98 -1.27
CA PHE A 360 -21.99 -0.20 -0.77
C PHE A 360 -22.15 -1.28 -1.85
N SER A 361 -22.37 -0.91 -3.11
CA SER A 361 -22.44 -1.88 -4.22
C SER A 361 -21.13 -2.66 -4.37
N GLY A 362 -19.98 -1.98 -4.27
CA GLY A 362 -18.67 -2.62 -4.32
C GLY A 362 -18.45 -3.59 -3.16
N ILE A 363 -18.81 -3.19 -1.93
CA ILE A 363 -18.72 -4.05 -0.74
C ILE A 363 -19.61 -5.29 -0.88
N ILE A 364 -20.90 -5.09 -1.24
CA ILE A 364 -21.87 -6.19 -1.37
C ILE A 364 -21.42 -7.15 -2.46
N ARG A 365 -20.98 -6.67 -3.63
CA ARG A 365 -20.54 -7.55 -4.72
C ARG A 365 -19.26 -8.30 -4.38
N LEU A 366 -18.34 -7.69 -3.65
CA LEU A 366 -17.17 -8.41 -3.13
C LEU A 366 -17.59 -9.50 -2.15
N TRP A 367 -18.61 -9.26 -1.32
CA TRP A 367 -19.20 -10.27 -0.43
C TRP A 367 -19.96 -11.38 -1.19
N LEU A 368 -20.66 -11.07 -2.27
CA LEU A 368 -21.31 -12.06 -3.13
C LEU A 368 -20.30 -12.98 -3.82
N PHE A 369 -19.26 -12.39 -4.40
CA PHE A 369 -18.14 -13.13 -4.98
C PHE A 369 -17.45 -14.05 -3.97
N LEU A 370 -17.38 -13.59 -2.72
CA LEU A 370 -16.91 -14.37 -1.59
C LEU A 370 -17.77 -15.60 -1.32
N GLY A 371 -19.09 -15.41 -1.25
CA GLY A 371 -20.04 -16.49 -1.04
C GLY A 371 -19.95 -17.58 -2.12
N THR A 372 -19.68 -17.21 -3.39
CA THR A 372 -19.48 -18.21 -4.45
C THR A 372 -18.29 -19.11 -4.19
N ILE A 373 -17.14 -18.52 -3.84
CA ILE A 373 -15.91 -19.28 -3.63
C ILE A 373 -16.05 -20.23 -2.43
N LEU A 374 -16.68 -19.75 -1.34
CA LEU A 374 -16.88 -20.55 -0.15
C LEU A 374 -17.82 -21.74 -0.39
N ASN A 375 -18.88 -21.55 -1.16
CA ASN A 375 -19.82 -22.62 -1.50
C ASN A 375 -19.20 -23.65 -2.45
N ASP A 376 -18.44 -23.22 -3.47
CA ASP A 376 -17.73 -24.14 -4.37
C ASP A 376 -16.76 -25.04 -3.59
N THR A 377 -15.99 -24.47 -2.65
CA THR A 377 -15.06 -25.24 -1.80
C THR A 377 -15.73 -26.19 -0.80
N ALA A 378 -16.97 -25.90 -0.38
CA ALA A 378 -17.73 -26.76 0.53
C ALA A 378 -18.39 -27.94 -0.19
N THR A 379 -18.68 -27.78 -1.49
CA THR A 379 -19.34 -28.79 -2.32
C THR A 379 -18.34 -29.81 -2.87
N GLU A 380 -17.07 -29.43 -3.04
CA GLU A 380 -15.99 -30.31 -3.55
C GLU A 380 -15.27 -31.12 -2.48
N GLY A 381 -15.65 -31.00 -1.20
CA GLY A 381 -15.37 -32.04 -0.21
C GLY A 381 -13.89 -32.32 0.12
N GLU A 382 -12.95 -31.40 -0.10
CA GLU A 382 -11.60 -31.49 0.49
C GLU A 382 -11.01 -30.09 0.68
N ILE A 383 -10.42 -29.81 1.86
CA ILE A 383 -9.41 -28.75 2.00
C ILE A 383 -8.18 -29.26 1.24
N GLN A 384 -8.21 -29.15 -0.09
CA GLN A 384 -7.03 -29.41 -0.87
C GLN A 384 -6.04 -28.28 -0.59
N THR A 385 -4.96 -28.68 0.06
CA THR A 385 -3.66 -28.03 0.11
C THR A 385 -3.32 -27.32 -1.22
N PRO A 386 -2.39 -26.33 -1.22
CA PRO A 386 -2.22 -25.32 -2.29
C PRO A 386 -1.89 -25.84 -3.71
N ALA A 387 -1.95 -27.14 -3.96
CA ALA A 387 -1.78 -27.76 -5.26
C ALA A 387 -2.98 -27.56 -6.22
N HIS A 388 -4.22 -27.35 -5.75
CA HIS A 388 -5.40 -27.27 -6.64
C HIS A 388 -5.85 -25.87 -7.06
N GLN A 389 -5.16 -24.81 -6.61
CA GLN A 389 -5.17 -23.52 -7.33
C GLN A 389 -4.27 -23.53 -8.60
N ARG A 390 -3.84 -24.71 -9.06
CA ARG A 390 -3.27 -24.91 -10.41
C ARG A 390 -4.32 -25.14 -11.50
N ILE A 391 -5.61 -25.26 -11.17
CA ILE A 391 -6.66 -25.44 -12.16
C ILE A 391 -7.02 -24.07 -12.76
N PHE A 392 -6.10 -23.54 -13.57
CA PHE A 392 -6.27 -22.66 -14.74
C PHE A 392 -4.89 -22.32 -15.37
N CYS A 393 -3.84 -23.11 -15.14
CA CYS A 393 -2.55 -22.98 -15.81
C CYS A 393 -2.01 -24.36 -16.27
N ASP A 394 -2.75 -25.05 -17.14
CA ASP A 394 -2.23 -26.18 -17.92
C ASP A 394 -1.78 -25.77 -19.34
N SER A 395 -1.35 -24.52 -19.48
CA SER A 395 -0.49 -24.12 -20.59
C SER A 395 0.91 -23.85 -20.01
N PRO A 396 2.01 -24.24 -20.67
CA PRO A 396 3.38 -23.95 -20.23
C PRO A 396 3.72 -22.48 -20.48
N ALA A 397 2.84 -21.57 -20.06
CA ALA A 397 3.03 -20.15 -20.05
C ALA A 397 3.75 -19.78 -18.75
N LYS A 398 4.76 -18.92 -18.87
CA LYS A 398 5.57 -18.38 -17.76
C LYS A 398 4.70 -18.05 -16.54
N PRO A 399 5.13 -18.34 -15.31
CA PRO A 399 4.36 -18.01 -14.11
C PRO A 399 4.07 -16.52 -14.10
N VAL A 400 2.79 -16.17 -14.27
CA VAL A 400 2.34 -14.78 -14.13
C VAL A 400 2.47 -14.42 -12.65
N PRO A 401 3.19 -13.34 -12.30
CA PRO A 401 3.29 -12.92 -10.91
C PRO A 401 1.88 -12.65 -10.36
N VAL A 402 1.48 -13.41 -9.34
CA VAL A 402 0.19 -13.23 -8.67
C VAL A 402 0.24 -11.92 -7.89
N GLY A 403 -0.61 -10.95 -8.25
CA GLY A 403 -0.64 -9.63 -7.63
C GLY A 403 -1.10 -9.66 -6.16
N PHE A 404 -0.70 -8.65 -5.38
CA PHE A 404 -1.02 -8.47 -3.96
C PHE A 404 -2.51 -8.72 -3.64
N TYR A 405 -3.41 -8.10 -4.42
CA TYR A 405 -4.86 -8.25 -4.25
C TYR A 405 -5.29 -9.72 -4.23
N GLN A 406 -4.83 -10.52 -5.20
CA GLN A 406 -5.25 -11.92 -5.33
C GLN A 406 -4.76 -12.77 -4.15
N ILE A 407 -3.51 -12.54 -3.70
CA ILE A 407 -2.91 -13.23 -2.55
C ILE A 407 -3.72 -12.91 -1.29
N GLU A 408 -3.86 -11.62 -0.98
CA GLU A 408 -4.53 -11.18 0.25
C GLU A 408 -6.01 -11.50 0.26
N ARG A 409 -6.67 -11.42 -0.90
CA ARG A 409 -8.06 -11.84 -1.05
C ARG A 409 -8.20 -13.31 -0.69
N ASN A 410 -7.41 -14.18 -1.31
CA ASN A 410 -7.48 -15.63 -1.05
C ASN A 410 -7.09 -15.99 0.40
N THR A 411 -6.18 -15.24 1.02
CA THR A 411 -5.80 -15.41 2.43
C THR A 411 -6.92 -15.00 3.36
N LEU A 412 -7.49 -13.80 3.19
CA LEU A 412 -8.63 -13.30 3.96
C LEU A 412 -9.82 -14.28 3.88
N PHE A 413 -10.04 -14.84 2.69
CA PHE A 413 -11.19 -15.70 2.44
C PHE A 413 -11.03 -17.05 3.13
N ARG A 414 -9.83 -17.64 3.08
CA ARG A 414 -9.52 -18.84 3.86
C ARG A 414 -9.63 -18.62 5.37
N GLU A 415 -9.27 -17.43 5.85
CA GLU A 415 -9.40 -17.08 7.27
C GLU A 415 -10.86 -17.06 7.74
N PHE A 416 -11.79 -16.64 6.87
CA PHE A 416 -13.20 -16.48 7.20
C PHE A 416 -14.10 -17.65 6.81
N ALA A 417 -13.60 -18.59 6.00
CA ALA A 417 -14.32 -19.79 5.62
C ALA A 417 -14.83 -20.54 6.86
N GLY A 418 -16.13 -20.86 6.88
CA GLY A 418 -16.77 -21.61 7.97
C GLY A 418 -16.97 -20.83 9.27
N ARG A 419 -16.64 -19.53 9.34
CA ARG A 419 -16.87 -18.70 10.53
C ARG A 419 -18.19 -17.92 10.42
N GLU A 420 -18.96 -17.86 11.50
CA GLU A 420 -20.20 -17.07 11.55
C GLU A 420 -19.96 -15.58 11.80
N SER A 421 -18.90 -15.24 12.53
CA SER A 421 -18.60 -13.86 12.93
C SER A 421 -18.46 -12.87 11.77
N PRO A 422 -17.85 -13.19 10.60
CA PRO A 422 -17.72 -12.23 9.50
C PRO A 422 -19.08 -11.81 8.93
N CYS A 423 -20.02 -12.76 8.77
CA CYS A 423 -21.37 -12.46 8.30
C CYS A 423 -22.13 -11.58 9.31
N ASN A 424 -22.01 -11.87 10.60
CA ASN A 424 -22.65 -11.07 11.66
C ASN A 424 -22.07 -9.65 11.69
N ASN A 425 -20.73 -9.51 11.64
CA ASN A 425 -20.05 -8.21 11.61
C ASN A 425 -20.46 -7.37 10.40
N LEU A 426 -20.61 -8.00 9.23
CA LEU A 426 -21.11 -7.34 8.03
C LEU A 426 -22.54 -6.83 8.23
N LEU A 427 -23.45 -7.67 8.72
CA LEU A 427 -24.84 -7.27 8.99
C LEU A 427 -24.91 -6.14 10.02
N GLU A 428 -24.17 -6.26 11.12
CA GLU A 428 -24.08 -5.21 12.15
C GLU A 428 -23.58 -3.88 11.61
N PHE A 429 -22.55 -3.89 10.77
CA PHE A 429 -22.04 -2.69 10.13
C PHE A 429 -23.12 -1.99 9.29
N PHE A 430 -23.83 -2.74 8.44
CA PHE A 430 -24.91 -2.18 7.62
C PHE A 430 -26.08 -1.67 8.47
N ILE A 431 -26.42 -2.36 9.56
CA ILE A 431 -27.43 -1.92 10.52
C ILE A 431 -27.00 -0.60 11.18
N ARG A 432 -25.77 -0.51 11.69
CA ARG A 432 -25.23 0.70 12.32
C ARG A 432 -25.18 1.86 11.33
N ALA A 433 -24.70 1.63 10.11
CA ALA A 433 -24.62 2.62 9.05
C ALA A 433 -26.02 3.18 8.69
N SER A 434 -27.03 2.30 8.65
CA SER A 434 -28.41 2.69 8.35
C SER A 434 -29.13 3.46 9.48
N HIS A 435 -28.55 3.55 10.69
CA HIS A 435 -29.20 4.16 11.84
C HIS A 435 -29.15 5.70 11.84
N GLY A 436 -28.07 6.29 11.32
CA GLY A 436 -27.77 7.72 11.53
C GLY A 436 -28.06 8.68 10.37
N ASN A 437 -28.28 8.18 9.14
CA ASN A 437 -28.36 9.05 7.96
C ASN A 437 -29.27 8.46 6.88
N SER A 438 -30.31 9.19 6.47
CA SER A 438 -31.27 8.72 5.47
C SER A 438 -30.70 8.55 4.07
N SER A 439 -29.67 9.31 3.71
CA SER A 439 -28.93 9.15 2.46
C SER A 439 -28.15 7.85 2.48
N ILE A 440 -27.57 7.47 3.63
CA ILE A 440 -26.94 6.15 3.81
C ILE A 440 -27.98 5.04 3.70
N THR A 441 -29.10 5.15 4.43
CA THR A 441 -30.17 4.13 4.37
C THR A 441 -30.66 3.91 2.94
N ARG A 442 -30.94 5.00 2.20
CA ARG A 442 -31.35 4.93 0.79
C ARG A 442 -30.25 4.36 -0.09
N GLY A 443 -29.01 4.82 0.07
CA GLY A 443 -27.89 4.35 -0.73
C GLY A 443 -27.56 2.87 -0.51
N ILE A 444 -27.70 2.35 0.71
CA ILE A 444 -27.59 0.91 1.00
C ILE A 444 -28.71 0.14 0.30
N LEU A 445 -29.94 0.63 0.37
CA LEU A 445 -31.09 -0.02 -0.27
C LEU A 445 -30.91 -0.06 -1.79
N ASP A 446 -30.57 1.08 -2.40
CA ASP A 446 -30.35 1.22 -3.85
C ASP A 446 -29.10 0.47 -4.34
N ALA A 447 -28.09 0.27 -3.49
CA ALA A 447 -26.95 -0.60 -3.79
C ALA A 447 -27.29 -2.10 -3.81
N GLY A 448 -28.47 -2.47 -3.30
CA GLY A 448 -28.91 -3.86 -3.19
C GLY A 448 -28.62 -4.51 -1.83
N GLY A 449 -28.60 -3.74 -0.74
CA GLY A 449 -28.30 -4.22 0.61
C GLY A 449 -29.20 -5.36 1.12
N LEU A 450 -30.39 -5.55 0.53
CA LEU A 450 -31.26 -6.69 0.82
C LEU A 450 -30.68 -8.04 0.36
N SER A 451 -29.74 -8.04 -0.59
CA SER A 451 -29.03 -9.26 -0.99
C SER A 451 -28.21 -9.86 0.17
N LEU A 452 -27.80 -9.06 1.16
CA LEU A 452 -27.12 -9.56 2.35
C LEU A 452 -28.00 -10.48 3.18
N ILE A 453 -29.31 -10.23 3.22
CA ILE A 453 -30.26 -11.12 3.91
C ILE A 453 -30.34 -12.46 3.19
N ILE A 454 -30.35 -12.47 1.86
CA ILE A 454 -30.35 -13.70 1.06
C ILE A 454 -29.04 -14.48 1.32
N MET A 455 -27.90 -13.79 1.25
CA MET A 455 -26.59 -14.39 1.49
C MET A 455 -26.42 -14.96 2.90
N ALA A 456 -27.07 -14.34 3.89
CA ALA A 456 -27.07 -14.85 5.26
C ALA A 456 -27.69 -16.26 5.33
N PHE A 457 -28.58 -16.66 4.42
CA PHE A 457 -29.19 -17.99 4.42
C PHE A 457 -28.68 -18.90 3.30
N THR A 458 -27.47 -18.63 2.79
CA THR A 458 -26.81 -19.56 1.87
C THR A 458 -26.36 -20.84 2.59
N SER A 459 -26.57 -21.98 1.93
CA SER A 459 -26.25 -23.33 2.40
C SER A 459 -26.01 -24.24 1.19
N PRO A 460 -25.58 -25.50 1.36
CA PRO A 460 -25.49 -26.46 0.26
C PRO A 460 -26.81 -26.65 -0.51
N GLU A 461 -27.97 -26.43 0.12
CA GLU A 461 -29.29 -26.51 -0.52
C GLU A 461 -29.75 -25.19 -1.17
N PHE A 462 -29.04 -24.08 -0.95
CA PHE A 462 -29.36 -22.79 -1.52
C PHE A 462 -28.13 -21.90 -1.71
N THR A 463 -27.76 -21.64 -2.96
CA THR A 463 -26.55 -20.88 -3.33
C THR A 463 -26.83 -19.52 -3.96
N ALA A 464 -28.08 -19.04 -3.96
CA ALA A 464 -28.51 -17.77 -4.56
C ALA A 464 -27.93 -17.57 -5.99
N PRO A 465 -28.28 -18.44 -6.95
CA PRO A 465 -27.61 -18.54 -8.24
C PRO A 465 -27.71 -17.24 -9.04
N ARG A 466 -28.79 -16.46 -8.98
CA ARG A 466 -28.88 -15.25 -9.82
C ARG A 466 -28.02 -14.11 -9.30
N LEU A 467 -27.91 -13.96 -7.99
CA LEU A 467 -27.00 -13.00 -7.37
C LEU A 467 -25.53 -13.35 -7.62
N THR A 468 -25.22 -14.64 -7.71
CA THR A 468 -23.87 -15.16 -7.91
C THR A 468 -23.50 -15.26 -9.40
N ASP A 469 -24.43 -15.66 -10.26
CA ASP A 469 -24.32 -15.66 -11.73
C ASP A 469 -24.28 -14.25 -12.31
N GLU A 470 -24.85 -13.23 -11.66
CA GLU A 470 -24.56 -11.84 -12.06
C GLU A 470 -23.08 -11.48 -11.88
N VAL A 471 -22.41 -12.12 -10.91
CA VAL A 471 -20.98 -11.96 -10.65
C VAL A 471 -20.17 -12.88 -11.58
N GLN A 472 -20.64 -14.10 -11.88
CA GLN A 472 -19.94 -15.08 -12.73
C GLN A 472 -20.23 -14.93 -14.24
N GLY A 473 -21.41 -14.47 -14.64
CA GLY A 473 -21.83 -14.27 -16.03
C GLY A 473 -21.08 -13.12 -16.71
N LYS A 474 -20.53 -12.18 -15.93
CA LYS A 474 -19.50 -11.24 -16.42
C LYS A 474 -18.16 -11.93 -16.65
N ARG A 475 -17.83 -12.99 -15.90
CA ARG A 475 -16.57 -13.76 -15.99
C ARG A 475 -16.42 -14.50 -17.34
N LEU A 476 -17.52 -14.92 -17.97
CA LEU A 476 -17.49 -15.56 -19.31
C LEU A 476 -17.31 -14.56 -20.46
N LEU A 477 -17.81 -13.32 -20.33
CA LEU A 477 -17.58 -12.24 -21.31
C LEU A 477 -16.24 -11.49 -21.09
N LEU A 478 -15.66 -11.55 -19.89
CA LEU A 478 -14.42 -10.87 -19.50
C LEU A 478 -13.12 -11.56 -19.96
N ASN A 479 -13.19 -12.74 -20.57
CA ASN A 479 -12.01 -13.45 -21.08
C ASN A 479 -11.55 -12.97 -22.48
N LEU A 480 -12.24 -12.02 -23.11
CA LEU A 480 -11.92 -11.57 -24.48
C LEU A 480 -11.59 -10.08 -24.62
N VAL A 481 -11.93 -9.21 -23.67
CA VAL A 481 -11.58 -7.77 -23.72
C VAL A 481 -11.46 -7.23 -22.30
N ASP A 482 -10.25 -6.89 -21.86
CA ASP A 482 -9.86 -6.11 -20.68
C ASP A 482 -10.56 -6.41 -19.31
N PRO A 483 -9.85 -6.94 -18.28
CA PRO A 483 -10.45 -7.38 -17.02
C PRO A 483 -10.70 -6.21 -16.04
N GLY A 484 -11.63 -5.33 -16.42
CA GLY A 484 -12.02 -4.15 -15.65
C GLY A 484 -13.01 -4.45 -14.51
N TYR A 485 -12.49 -4.46 -13.28
CA TYR A 485 -13.15 -3.89 -12.08
C TYR A 485 -14.25 -4.72 -11.35
N PRO A 486 -14.41 -4.59 -10.02
CA PRO A 486 -15.63 -5.03 -9.34
C PRO A 486 -16.75 -4.08 -9.73
N SER A 487 -17.62 -4.48 -10.65
CA SER A 487 -18.80 -3.71 -11.10
C SER A 487 -19.48 -2.94 -9.94
N THR A 488 -19.18 -1.65 -9.73
CA THR A 488 -19.81 -0.84 -8.65
C THR A 488 -21.23 -0.43 -8.97
N ALA A 489 -21.78 -0.95 -10.07
CA ALA A 489 -23.18 -0.85 -10.38
C ALA A 489 -24.04 -1.50 -9.28
N PRO A 490 -25.19 -0.90 -8.94
CA PRO A 490 -26.20 -1.52 -8.11
C PRO A 490 -26.54 -2.96 -8.49
N ILE A 491 -26.99 -3.75 -7.52
CA ILE A 491 -27.60 -5.05 -7.81
C ILE A 491 -29.06 -4.81 -8.24
N PRO A 492 -29.50 -5.29 -9.41
CA PRO A 492 -30.87 -5.12 -9.87
C PRO A 492 -31.88 -5.72 -8.89
N LEU A 493 -32.95 -4.97 -8.62
CA LEU A 493 -34.01 -5.40 -7.71
C LEU A 493 -34.70 -6.70 -8.17
N GLN A 494 -34.78 -6.91 -9.49
CA GLN A 494 -35.35 -8.12 -10.07
C GLN A 494 -34.54 -9.36 -9.65
N THR A 495 -33.21 -9.29 -9.75
CA THR A 495 -32.28 -10.37 -9.35
C THR A 495 -32.46 -10.71 -7.87
N ILE A 496 -32.53 -9.69 -7.01
CA ILE A 496 -32.81 -9.86 -5.57
C ILE A 496 -34.16 -10.54 -5.35
N ASN A 497 -35.22 -10.10 -6.05
CA ASN A 497 -36.57 -10.65 -5.88
C ASN A 497 -36.67 -12.11 -6.30
N TYR A 498 -35.96 -12.53 -7.35
CA TYR A 498 -35.98 -13.92 -7.80
C TYR A 498 -35.37 -14.86 -6.77
N ASP A 499 -34.17 -14.56 -6.28
CA ASP A 499 -33.52 -15.41 -5.28
C ASP A 499 -34.25 -15.35 -3.92
N ALA A 500 -34.84 -14.19 -3.57
CA ALA A 500 -35.71 -14.07 -2.39
C ALA A 500 -36.98 -14.93 -2.51
N ALA A 501 -37.59 -15.03 -3.68
CA ALA A 501 -38.77 -15.87 -3.90
C ALA A 501 -38.45 -17.36 -3.67
N THR A 502 -37.33 -17.84 -4.20
CA THR A 502 -36.84 -19.21 -3.96
C THR A 502 -36.55 -19.43 -2.47
N LEU A 503 -35.81 -18.51 -1.83
CA LEU A 503 -35.50 -18.62 -0.41
C LEU A 503 -36.76 -18.61 0.47
N THR A 504 -37.80 -17.87 0.08
CA THR A 504 -39.09 -17.85 0.81
C THR A 504 -39.67 -19.26 0.89
N VAL A 505 -39.68 -20.01 -0.20
CA VAL A 505 -40.20 -21.39 -0.24
C VAL A 505 -39.35 -22.30 0.65
N LEU A 506 -38.02 -22.23 0.53
CA LEU A 506 -37.09 -23.05 1.30
C LEU A 506 -37.15 -22.78 2.80
N MET A 507 -37.33 -21.52 3.21
CA MET A 507 -37.45 -21.14 4.61
C MET A 507 -38.68 -21.73 5.29
N HIS A 508 -39.68 -22.25 4.56
CA HIS A 508 -40.80 -23.01 5.13
C HIS A 508 -40.53 -24.52 5.27
N ASN A 509 -39.42 -25.02 4.72
CA ASN A 509 -39.00 -26.40 4.85
C ASN A 509 -38.20 -26.61 6.15
N SER A 510 -38.63 -27.57 7.00
CA SER A 510 -37.94 -27.91 8.25
C SER A 510 -36.55 -28.51 8.03
N GLN A 511 -36.36 -29.27 6.94
CA GLN A 511 -35.07 -29.84 6.55
C GLN A 511 -34.07 -28.73 6.19
N PHE A 512 -34.50 -27.74 5.42
CA PHE A 512 -33.67 -26.58 5.10
C PHE A 512 -33.24 -25.81 6.36
N ARG A 513 -34.14 -25.61 7.32
CA ARG A 513 -33.80 -24.92 8.59
C ARG A 513 -32.78 -25.69 9.43
N SER A 514 -32.69 -27.01 9.28
CA SER A 514 -31.80 -27.85 10.07
C SER A 514 -30.31 -27.61 9.80
N TYR A 515 -29.96 -26.94 8.69
CA TYR A 515 -28.59 -26.52 8.36
C TYR A 515 -28.02 -25.47 9.32
N TRP A 516 -28.87 -24.80 10.10
CA TRP A 516 -28.43 -23.80 11.07
C TRP A 516 -28.82 -24.21 12.50
N PRO A 517 -27.84 -24.32 13.43
CA PRO A 517 -28.13 -24.58 14.84
C PRO A 517 -29.11 -23.56 15.41
N GLY A 518 -30.03 -23.99 16.27
CA GLY A 518 -31.18 -23.18 16.69
C GLY A 518 -30.85 -21.81 17.30
N HIS A 519 -29.70 -21.66 17.99
CA HIS A 519 -29.25 -20.37 18.51
C HIS A 519 -28.67 -19.46 17.41
N THR A 520 -27.78 -20.00 16.56
CA THR A 520 -27.23 -19.33 15.37
C THR A 520 -28.33 -18.81 14.45
N PHE A 521 -29.29 -19.68 14.11
CA PHE A 521 -30.40 -19.34 13.22
C PHE A 521 -31.22 -18.17 13.77
N ARG A 522 -31.56 -18.20 15.06
CA ARG A 522 -32.30 -17.13 15.73
C ARG A 522 -31.54 -15.81 15.73
N HIS A 523 -30.25 -15.83 16.05
CA HIS A 523 -29.44 -14.62 16.07
C HIS A 523 -29.31 -14.00 14.67
N ARG A 524 -29.02 -14.82 13.66
CA ARG A 524 -28.93 -14.39 12.25
C ARG A 524 -30.25 -13.81 11.75
N LYS A 525 -31.37 -14.49 12.04
CA LYS A 525 -32.73 -14.01 11.73
C LYS A 525 -33.00 -12.67 12.43
N ALA A 526 -32.59 -12.49 13.68
CA ALA A 526 -32.75 -11.22 14.40
C ALA A 526 -31.96 -10.07 13.76
N LEU A 527 -30.70 -10.29 13.38
CA LEU A 527 -29.89 -9.30 12.65
C LEU A 527 -30.52 -8.95 11.29
N CYS A 528 -30.95 -9.96 10.52
CA CYS A 528 -31.60 -9.74 9.23
C CYS A 528 -32.93 -8.97 9.37
N SER A 529 -33.73 -9.27 10.40
CA SER A 529 -34.96 -8.54 10.71
C SER A 529 -34.69 -7.10 11.09
N LEU A 530 -33.63 -6.85 11.86
CA LEU A 530 -33.22 -5.49 12.22
C LEU A 530 -32.75 -4.73 10.98
N LEU A 531 -31.94 -5.34 10.12
CA LEU A 531 -31.50 -4.74 8.86
C LEU A 531 -32.69 -4.40 7.96
N LEU A 532 -33.60 -5.35 7.73
CA LEU A 532 -34.82 -5.14 6.95
C LEU A 532 -35.61 -3.95 7.51
N ARG A 533 -35.91 -3.98 8.82
CA ARG A 533 -36.65 -2.90 9.49
C ARG A 533 -35.98 -1.55 9.28
N ARG A 534 -34.65 -1.47 9.39
CA ARG A 534 -33.93 -0.20 9.22
C ARG A 534 -34.02 0.32 7.79
N LEU A 535 -33.75 -0.53 6.81
CA LEU A 535 -33.81 -0.16 5.39
C LEU A 535 -35.23 0.19 4.92
N THR A 536 -36.27 -0.38 5.55
CA THR A 536 -37.68 -0.20 5.15
C THR A 536 -38.52 0.62 6.13
N SER A 537 -37.91 1.36 7.07
CA SER A 537 -38.62 2.03 8.17
C SER A 537 -39.39 3.31 7.79
N ARG A 538 -39.07 3.94 6.66
CA ARG A 538 -39.71 5.18 6.16
C ARG A 538 -40.79 4.84 5.12
N PRO A 539 -41.78 5.73 4.85
CA PRO A 539 -42.71 5.53 3.75
C PRO A 539 -41.91 5.29 2.48
N LEU A 540 -41.94 4.03 2.06
CA LEU A 540 -41.08 3.52 1.02
C LEU A 540 -41.58 4.04 -0.32
N ASP A 541 -40.61 4.22 -1.20
CA ASP A 541 -40.87 4.18 -2.63
C ASP A 541 -41.64 2.89 -2.96
N THR A 542 -42.78 3.03 -3.64
CA THR A 542 -43.68 1.91 -3.98
C THR A 542 -42.96 0.80 -4.74
N ARG A 543 -41.84 1.12 -5.40
CA ARG A 543 -40.92 0.18 -6.07
C ARG A 543 -40.48 -1.00 -5.18
N TYR A 544 -40.39 -0.82 -3.85
CA TYR A 544 -39.89 -1.86 -2.93
C TYR A 544 -40.99 -2.65 -2.20
N ALA A 545 -42.27 -2.39 -2.48
CA ALA A 545 -43.39 -3.00 -1.74
C ALA A 545 -43.40 -4.54 -1.86
N TRP A 546 -43.25 -5.07 -3.07
CA TRP A 546 -43.18 -6.51 -3.34
C TRP A 546 -41.96 -7.16 -2.67
N THR A 547 -40.79 -6.55 -2.83
CA THR A 547 -39.54 -7.00 -2.23
C THR A 547 -39.67 -7.10 -0.71
N ARG A 548 -40.22 -6.08 -0.06
CA ARG A 548 -40.45 -6.09 1.39
C ARG A 548 -41.34 -7.25 1.82
N ALA A 549 -42.41 -7.54 1.08
CA ALA A 549 -43.32 -8.65 1.40
C ALA A 549 -42.59 -10.00 1.35
N LEU A 550 -41.70 -10.22 0.37
CA LEU A 550 -40.87 -11.43 0.29
C LEU A 550 -39.95 -11.55 1.51
N PHE A 551 -39.21 -10.50 1.84
CA PHE A 551 -38.29 -10.54 2.99
C PHE A 551 -39.00 -10.66 4.34
N LEU A 552 -40.20 -10.11 4.48
CA LEU A 552 -41.03 -10.35 5.67
C LEU A 552 -41.44 -11.81 5.79
N LYS A 553 -41.72 -12.52 4.69
CA LYS A 553 -42.02 -13.96 4.72
C LYS A 553 -40.78 -14.81 5.04
N ILE A 554 -39.61 -14.44 4.53
CA ILE A 554 -38.34 -15.09 4.88
C ILE A 554 -38.08 -14.97 6.39
N LEU A 555 -38.40 -13.82 6.99
CA LEU A 555 -38.04 -13.47 8.36
C LEU A 555 -39.20 -13.57 9.37
N SER A 556 -40.41 -13.95 8.93
CA SER A 556 -41.51 -14.41 9.81
C SER A 556 -41.20 -15.78 10.35
#